data_AF-A0A7J7FMY1-F1
#
_entry.id   AF-A0A7J7FMY1-F1
#
_cell.length_a   1.000
_cell.length_b   1.000
_cell.length_c   1.000
_cell.angle_alpha   90.00
_cell.angle_beta   90.00
_cell.angle_gamma   90.00
#
_symmetry.space_group_name_H-M   'P 1'
#
loop_
_entity.id
_entity.type
_entity.pdbx_description
1 polymer ?
#
loop_
_entity_poly.entity_id
_entity_poly.type
_entity_poly.pdbx_seq_one_letter_code
_entity_poly.pdbx_strand_id
1 'polypeptide(L)'
;MLMNMMMMSDENHRDIYISTVAVPPPGRCAACREASRAHPGDPSAQCLRHGFMLHTKYQVVYPFPTFQPAFQLKKDQVVLLNTSYSLVACAVSVHSAGDSSFCQILYDHTTYPPAPPSPPGPRSPEAPPALPSLGPEAAPAQPSGAPEPSPAIAKAKEFVADIFRRAKEAKGGTPEEARPPPCPGPSGGRLRLPSEPLAPGGEAAPRDSPPAAEVPTPEPGYVNYTKLYYVLGSGEGTEPEDEFEDDKISLPFVVTDLRGRNLRPMRERAAMQGQYLTVEQLTLDFEYVINEVIRHDATWGHQFCSFSDYDIVILEVCPETNQVLINIGLLLLAFPAPSEEGQLRPKTYHTSLKVAWDLNTGIFVTVSVGDLTEVKGQTSGSVWSSYRKSCVDMVMKWLVPESSGRYVNRMTNEALHKGCSLKVLADSERYTWIVL
;
A
#
# COMPACT_ATOMS: atom_id res chain seq x y z
N MET A 1 -9.53 -27.07 16.31
CA MET A 1 -10.56 -27.97 16.86
C MET A 1 -11.60 -28.19 15.78
N LEU A 2 -11.79 -29.43 15.31
CA LEU A 2 -12.84 -29.75 14.34
C LEU A 2 -14.12 -30.12 15.11
N MET A 3 -15.00 -29.14 15.31
CA MET A 3 -16.36 -29.37 15.81
C MET A 3 -17.33 -29.36 14.64
N ASN A 4 -18.21 -30.36 14.61
CA ASN A 4 -19.07 -30.73 13.48
C ASN A 4 -19.94 -29.58 12.91
N MET A 5 -19.98 -29.52 11.58
CA MET A 5 -20.98 -28.88 10.70
C MET A 5 -21.04 -27.35 10.52
N MET A 6 -20.06 -26.58 10.99
CA MET A 6 -19.65 -25.32 10.37
C MET A 6 -18.17 -25.14 10.71
N MET A 7 -17.31 -24.90 9.71
CA MET A 7 -15.94 -24.52 9.98
C MET A 7 -16.00 -23.23 10.81
N MET A 8 -15.61 -23.31 12.10
CA MET A 8 -15.55 -22.13 12.95
C MET A 8 -14.58 -21.15 12.29
N SER A 9 -15.07 -19.97 11.93
CA SER A 9 -14.22 -18.91 11.37
C SER A 9 -13.24 -18.46 12.44
N ASP A 10 -11.96 -18.39 12.08
CA ASP A 10 -11.02 -17.61 12.87
C ASP A 10 -11.42 -16.13 12.78
N GLU A 11 -11.94 -15.57 13.87
CA GLU A 11 -12.43 -14.19 13.89
C GLU A 11 -11.30 -13.15 13.84
N ASN A 12 -10.05 -13.55 14.09
CA ASN A 12 -8.91 -12.64 14.17
C ASN A 12 -8.17 -12.47 12.83
N HIS A 13 -8.39 -13.37 11.88
CA HIS A 13 -7.76 -13.34 10.57
C HIS A 13 -8.79 -13.27 9.45
N ARG A 14 -8.44 -12.61 8.35
CA ARG A 14 -9.20 -12.69 7.10
C ARG A 14 -8.27 -13.03 5.94
N ASP A 15 -8.67 -14.00 5.14
CA ASP A 15 -7.99 -14.34 3.91
C ASP A 15 -8.38 -13.38 2.79
N ILE A 16 -7.39 -12.86 2.08
CA ILE A 16 -7.56 -12.05 0.87
C ILE A 16 -6.94 -12.81 -0.31
N TYR A 17 -7.72 -12.95 -1.39
CA TYR A 17 -7.30 -13.58 -2.63
C TYR A 17 -7.31 -12.53 -3.74
N ILE A 18 -6.18 -12.36 -4.42
CA ILE A 18 -6.03 -11.44 -5.55
C ILE A 18 -5.68 -12.25 -6.78
N SER A 19 -6.30 -11.93 -7.92
CA SER A 19 -6.01 -12.57 -9.20
C SER A 19 -5.99 -11.53 -10.31
N THR A 20 -4.89 -11.48 -11.06
CA THR A 20 -4.75 -10.69 -12.28
C THR A 20 -4.88 -11.63 -13.46
N VAL A 21 -5.82 -11.35 -14.37
CA VAL A 21 -6.13 -12.23 -15.50
C VAL A 21 -5.99 -11.43 -16.79
N ALA A 22 -5.28 -12.00 -17.78
CA ALA A 22 -5.14 -11.39 -19.08
C ALA A 22 -6.50 -11.24 -19.77
N VAL A 23 -6.70 -10.10 -20.42
CA VAL A 23 -7.91 -9.81 -21.20
C VAL A 23 -7.78 -10.45 -22.59
N PRO A 24 -8.88 -11.01 -23.16
CA PRO A 24 -8.88 -11.51 -24.52
C PRO A 24 -8.38 -10.46 -25.53
N PRO A 25 -7.72 -10.87 -26.63
CA PRO A 25 -7.21 -9.93 -27.61
C PRO A 25 -8.38 -9.17 -28.27
N PRO A 26 -8.26 -7.85 -28.49
CA PRO A 26 -9.33 -7.06 -29.11
C PRO A 26 -9.59 -7.44 -30.58
N GLY A 27 -8.68 -8.20 -31.20
CA GLY A 27 -8.78 -8.69 -32.56
C GLY A 27 -7.75 -9.76 -32.86
N ARG A 28 -7.30 -9.85 -34.11
CA ARG A 28 -6.30 -10.84 -34.54
C ARG A 28 -4.91 -10.47 -34.03
N CYS A 29 -4.40 -11.20 -33.04
CA CYS A 29 -3.02 -11.05 -32.56
C CYS A 29 -2.06 -11.99 -33.32
N ALA A 30 -0.96 -11.45 -33.86
CA ALA A 30 0.06 -12.22 -34.56
C ALA A 30 0.70 -13.28 -33.64
N ALA A 31 1.08 -12.90 -32.42
CA ALA A 31 1.67 -13.79 -31.43
C ALA A 31 0.69 -14.89 -30.99
N CYS A 32 -0.61 -14.60 -30.82
CA CYS A 32 -1.60 -15.65 -30.54
C CYS A 32 -1.71 -16.64 -31.71
N ARG A 33 -1.69 -16.14 -32.96
CA ARG A 33 -1.73 -17.01 -34.15
C ARG A 33 -0.49 -17.91 -34.22
N GLU A 34 0.67 -17.39 -33.84
CA GLU A 34 1.90 -18.18 -33.73
C GLU A 34 1.80 -19.21 -32.60
N ALA A 35 1.28 -18.83 -31.43
CA ALA A 35 1.04 -19.76 -30.32
C ALA A 35 0.11 -20.91 -30.72
N SER A 36 -0.98 -20.63 -31.45
CA SER A 36 -1.90 -21.66 -31.97
C SER A 36 -1.26 -22.52 -33.07
N ARG A 37 -0.31 -21.99 -33.86
CA ARG A 37 0.46 -22.78 -34.84
C ARG A 37 1.48 -23.69 -34.18
N ALA A 38 2.13 -23.22 -33.11
CA ALA A 38 3.08 -24.00 -32.33
C ALA A 38 2.39 -25.11 -31.51
N HIS A 39 1.10 -24.95 -31.19
CA HIS A 39 0.28 -25.93 -30.49
C HIS A 39 -0.99 -26.29 -31.30
N PRO A 40 -0.85 -27.03 -32.42
CA PRO A 40 -1.99 -27.40 -33.25
C PRO A 40 -3.04 -28.20 -32.46
N GLY A 41 -4.31 -27.82 -32.59
CA GLY A 41 -5.43 -28.53 -31.96
C GLY A 41 -5.87 -27.96 -30.60
N ASP A 42 -5.17 -26.96 -30.05
CA ASP A 42 -5.57 -26.27 -28.84
C ASP A 42 -6.27 -24.93 -29.16
N PRO A 43 -7.62 -24.83 -29.06
CA PRO A 43 -8.35 -23.59 -29.31
C PRO A 43 -8.10 -22.51 -28.24
N SER A 44 -7.53 -22.89 -27.09
CA SER A 44 -7.18 -22.00 -25.99
C SER A 44 -5.73 -21.51 -26.04
N ALA A 45 -4.95 -21.92 -27.04
CA ALA A 45 -3.55 -21.51 -27.20
C ALA A 45 -3.46 -20.01 -27.55
N GLN A 46 -3.07 -19.21 -26.57
CA GLN A 46 -2.89 -17.77 -26.65
C GLN A 46 -1.43 -17.39 -26.35
N CYS A 47 -0.98 -16.22 -26.81
CA CYS A 47 0.33 -15.71 -26.43
C CYS A 47 0.32 -15.18 -24.99
N LEU A 48 1.51 -14.93 -24.43
CA LEU A 48 1.66 -14.54 -23.03
C LEU A 48 0.84 -13.29 -22.68
N ARG A 49 0.86 -12.25 -23.51
CA ARG A 49 0.10 -11.00 -23.29
C ARG A 49 -1.41 -11.20 -23.11
N HIS A 50 -1.99 -12.20 -23.76
CA HIS A 50 -3.44 -12.44 -23.73
C HIS A 50 -3.82 -13.68 -22.91
N GLY A 51 -2.82 -14.41 -22.41
CA GLY A 51 -2.98 -15.79 -21.97
C GLY A 51 -2.34 -16.13 -20.63
N PHE A 52 -2.20 -15.16 -19.71
CA PHE A 52 -1.61 -15.38 -18.39
C PHE A 52 -2.60 -15.11 -17.24
N MET A 53 -2.31 -15.71 -16.09
CA MET A 53 -2.95 -15.43 -14.82
C MET A 53 -1.87 -15.32 -13.72
N LEU A 54 -2.11 -14.45 -12.76
CA LEU A 54 -1.25 -14.29 -11.59
C LEU A 54 -2.13 -14.28 -10.35
N HIS A 55 -1.80 -15.14 -9.39
CA HIS A 55 -2.58 -15.37 -8.18
C HIS A 55 -1.72 -15.14 -6.94
N THR A 56 -2.30 -14.52 -5.92
CA THR A 56 -1.71 -14.44 -4.58
C THR A 56 -2.78 -14.54 -3.50
N LYS A 57 -2.35 -15.00 -2.33
CA LYS A 57 -3.15 -15.08 -1.11
C LYS A 57 -2.33 -14.50 0.03
N TYR A 58 -2.96 -13.67 0.84
CA TYR A 58 -2.39 -13.22 2.11
C TYR A 58 -3.46 -13.12 3.18
N GLN A 59 -3.03 -13.06 4.44
CA GLN A 59 -3.91 -12.90 5.59
C GLN A 59 -3.76 -11.49 6.16
N VAL A 60 -4.86 -10.96 6.68
CA VAL A 60 -4.90 -9.67 7.38
C VAL A 60 -5.48 -9.84 8.77
N VAL A 61 -5.07 -8.99 9.69
CA VAL A 61 -5.50 -8.98 11.10
C VAL A 61 -6.32 -7.74 11.44
N TYR A 62 -6.96 -7.77 12.61
CA TYR A 62 -7.67 -6.61 13.14
C TYR A 62 -6.70 -5.47 13.50
N PRO A 63 -7.04 -4.18 13.23
CA PRO A 63 -8.23 -3.72 12.52
C PRO A 63 -8.12 -4.04 11.03
N PHE A 64 -9.08 -4.80 10.49
CA PHE A 64 -8.98 -5.29 9.12
C PHE A 64 -8.87 -4.12 8.13
N PRO A 65 -7.84 -4.09 7.26
CA PRO A 65 -7.61 -3.00 6.32
C PRO A 65 -8.84 -2.66 5.47
N THR A 66 -8.98 -1.38 5.14
CA THR A 66 -10.07 -0.93 4.27
C THR A 66 -9.85 -1.36 2.82
N PHE A 67 -10.92 -1.64 2.09
CA PHE A 67 -10.86 -1.91 0.65
C PHE A 67 -11.06 -0.61 -0.13
N GLN A 68 -10.03 -0.18 -0.86
CA GLN A 68 -9.95 1.14 -1.51
C GLN A 68 -9.59 1.02 -3.00
N PRO A 69 -10.39 0.30 -3.83
CA PRO A 69 -10.00 -0.06 -5.20
C PRO A 69 -9.67 1.14 -6.09
N ALA A 70 -10.38 2.26 -5.90
CA ALA A 70 -10.13 3.49 -6.67
C ALA A 70 -8.72 4.08 -6.45
N PHE A 71 -8.13 3.88 -5.27
CA PHE A 71 -6.75 4.28 -4.99
C PHE A 71 -5.77 3.14 -5.26
N GLN A 72 -6.12 1.92 -4.83
CA GLN A 72 -5.26 0.75 -4.96
C GLN A 72 -4.90 0.43 -6.42
N LEU A 73 -5.75 0.81 -7.38
CA LEU A 73 -5.55 0.59 -8.81
C LEU A 73 -5.42 1.89 -9.61
N LYS A 74 -5.14 3.03 -8.94
CA LYS A 74 -5.07 4.34 -9.61
C LYS A 74 -3.89 4.47 -10.57
N LYS A 75 -2.82 3.70 -10.35
CA LYS A 75 -1.66 3.61 -11.23
C LYS A 75 -1.80 2.37 -12.12
N ASP A 76 -1.75 2.57 -13.44
CA ASP A 76 -1.83 1.48 -14.41
C ASP A 76 -0.78 0.40 -14.15
N GLN A 77 -1.19 -0.86 -14.34
CA GLN A 77 -0.38 -2.07 -14.12
C GLN A 77 0.10 -2.29 -12.68
N VAL A 78 -0.28 -1.43 -11.71
CA VAL A 78 0.11 -1.54 -10.30
C VAL A 78 -1.11 -1.74 -9.42
N VAL A 79 -1.01 -2.64 -8.45
CA VAL A 79 -1.95 -2.76 -7.34
C VAL A 79 -1.26 -2.53 -6.01
N LEU A 80 -1.85 -1.70 -5.14
CA LEU A 80 -1.39 -1.50 -3.76
C LEU A 80 -2.16 -2.44 -2.82
N LEU A 81 -1.45 -3.29 -2.08
CA LEU A 81 -2.00 -4.30 -1.19
C LEU A 81 -1.57 -4.01 0.25
N ASN A 82 -2.54 -3.68 1.10
CA ASN A 82 -2.31 -3.54 2.55
C ASN A 82 -2.44 -4.92 3.20
N THR A 83 -1.35 -5.40 3.78
CA THR A 83 -1.21 -6.74 4.40
C THR A 83 -1.38 -6.72 5.92
N SER A 84 -1.95 -5.62 6.45
CA SER A 84 -1.92 -5.22 7.87
C SER A 84 -0.55 -4.76 8.37
N TYR A 85 0.56 -5.36 7.94
CA TYR A 85 1.92 -5.04 8.44
C TYR A 85 2.76 -4.21 7.46
N SER A 86 2.43 -4.28 6.18
CA SER A 86 3.10 -3.54 5.13
C SER A 86 2.15 -3.09 4.02
N LEU A 87 2.61 -2.13 3.23
CA LEU A 87 2.00 -1.80 1.95
C LEU A 87 2.88 -2.34 0.83
N VAL A 88 2.33 -3.25 0.04
CA VAL A 88 3.02 -3.87 -1.10
C VAL A 88 2.48 -3.29 -2.39
N ALA A 89 3.33 -2.63 -3.17
CA ALA A 89 3.03 -2.26 -4.55
C ALA A 89 3.45 -3.42 -5.47
N CYS A 90 2.49 -4.02 -6.16
CA CYS A 90 2.73 -5.12 -7.09
C CYS A 90 2.49 -4.65 -8.52
N ALA A 91 3.51 -4.74 -9.38
CA ALA A 91 3.39 -4.42 -10.80
C ALA A 91 3.51 -5.65 -11.68
N VAL A 92 2.71 -5.70 -12.76
CA VAL A 92 2.72 -6.82 -13.71
C VAL A 92 2.71 -6.29 -15.14
N SER A 93 3.70 -6.70 -15.95
CA SER A 93 3.85 -6.23 -17.33
C SER A 93 4.36 -7.31 -18.28
N VAL A 94 3.96 -7.26 -19.55
CA VAL A 94 4.38 -8.21 -20.60
C VAL A 94 5.19 -7.49 -21.69
N HIS A 95 6.40 -7.98 -21.90
CA HIS A 95 7.39 -7.42 -22.82
C HIS A 95 7.70 -8.39 -23.98
N SER A 96 8.22 -7.87 -25.09
CA SER A 96 8.72 -8.67 -26.21
C SER A 96 10.24 -8.51 -26.36
N ALA A 97 10.92 -9.54 -26.85
CA ALA A 97 12.34 -9.46 -27.17
C ALA A 97 12.61 -8.34 -28.19
N GLY A 98 13.52 -7.43 -27.84
CA GLY A 98 13.90 -6.28 -28.67
C GLY A 98 13.14 -4.98 -28.37
N ASP A 99 12.13 -4.99 -27.51
CA ASP A 99 11.54 -3.75 -27.02
C ASP A 99 12.57 -3.00 -26.15
N SER A 100 13.04 -1.84 -26.63
CA SER A 100 13.96 -0.97 -25.89
C SER A 100 13.29 -0.30 -24.68
N SER A 101 11.97 -0.43 -24.54
CA SER A 101 11.19 -0.02 -23.36
C SER A 101 11.36 -1.04 -22.24
N PHE A 102 12.56 -1.12 -21.68
CA PHE A 102 12.78 -1.71 -20.37
C PHE A 102 12.17 -0.77 -19.33
N CYS A 103 10.85 -0.81 -19.17
CA CYS A 103 10.16 0.00 -18.19
C CYS A 103 10.07 -0.81 -16.90
N GLN A 104 11.10 -0.69 -16.06
CA GLN A 104 10.92 -0.97 -14.65
C GLN A 104 9.77 -0.07 -14.15
N ILE A 105 8.67 -0.69 -13.70
CA ILE A 105 7.46 0.06 -13.32
C ILE A 105 7.60 0.61 -11.91
N LEU A 106 8.27 -0.17 -11.04
CA LEU A 106 8.49 0.15 -9.64
C LEU A 106 9.99 0.17 -9.37
N TYR A 107 10.40 1.17 -8.59
CA TYR A 107 11.76 1.38 -8.13
C TYR A 107 12.71 1.68 -9.31
N ASP A 108 13.49 2.75 -9.31
CA ASP A 108 14.48 3.01 -10.35
C ASP A 108 15.79 3.36 -9.65
N HIS A 109 16.73 2.41 -9.69
CA HIS A 109 18.05 2.54 -9.07
C HIS A 109 18.88 3.70 -9.64
N THR A 110 18.45 4.32 -10.75
CA THR A 110 19.16 5.46 -11.35
C THR A 110 18.70 6.82 -10.82
N THR A 111 17.55 6.87 -10.15
CA THR A 111 17.02 8.08 -9.52
C THR A 111 17.64 8.29 -8.14
N TYR A 112 18.74 9.04 -8.09
CA TYR A 112 19.28 9.53 -6.81
C TYR A 112 18.33 10.57 -6.20
N PRO A 113 18.12 10.55 -4.86
CA PRO A 113 17.35 11.59 -4.20
C PRO A 113 18.00 12.97 -4.44
N PRO A 114 17.22 14.03 -4.65
CA PRO A 114 17.77 15.38 -4.72
C PRO A 114 18.44 15.72 -3.39
N ALA A 115 19.67 16.25 -3.45
CA ALA A 115 20.40 16.68 -2.28
C ALA A 115 19.55 17.65 -1.42
N PRO A 116 19.63 17.57 -0.08
CA PRO A 116 18.89 18.49 0.77
C PRO A 116 19.22 19.95 0.41
N PRO A 117 18.23 20.86 0.43
CA PRO A 117 18.48 22.26 0.10
C PRO A 117 19.53 22.82 1.05
N SER A 118 20.62 23.33 0.48
CA SER A 118 21.68 23.99 1.23
C SER A 118 21.09 25.19 2.00
N PRO A 119 21.53 25.47 3.23
CA PRO A 119 21.06 26.65 3.94
C PRO A 119 21.41 27.90 3.12
N PRO A 120 20.50 28.89 3.01
CA PRO A 120 20.76 30.08 2.22
C PRO A 120 21.94 30.85 2.84
N GLY A 121 23.05 30.90 2.12
CA GLY A 121 24.17 31.77 2.46
C GLY A 121 23.74 33.25 2.43
N PRO A 122 24.42 34.12 3.19
CA PRO A 122 24.01 35.51 3.36
C PRO A 122 24.09 36.27 2.02
N ARG A 123 22.93 36.63 1.46
CA ARG A 123 22.84 37.54 0.31
C ARG A 123 22.99 38.99 0.76
N SER A 124 23.93 39.70 0.14
CA SER A 124 24.04 41.17 0.19
C SER A 124 22.88 41.84 -0.56
N PRO A 125 22.51 43.09 -0.23
CA PRO A 125 21.24 43.67 -0.66
C PRO A 125 21.28 44.14 -2.12
N GLU A 126 20.37 43.61 -2.94
CA GLU A 126 20.12 44.05 -4.32
C GLU A 126 18.73 44.73 -4.41
N ALA A 127 18.66 45.78 -5.22
CA ALA A 127 17.58 46.77 -5.30
C ALA A 127 16.25 46.21 -5.85
N PRO A 128 15.10 46.86 -5.54
CA PRO A 128 13.78 46.28 -5.81
C PRO A 128 13.37 46.38 -7.29
N PRO A 129 12.65 45.38 -7.83
CA PRO A 129 12.10 45.45 -9.18
C PRO A 129 10.76 46.21 -9.19
N ALA A 130 10.51 46.90 -10.30
CA ALA A 130 9.29 47.65 -10.57
C ALA A 130 8.09 46.75 -10.86
N LEU A 131 6.92 47.13 -10.33
CA LEU A 131 5.61 46.49 -10.54
C LEU A 131 5.09 46.74 -11.98
N PRO A 132 4.49 45.75 -12.65
CA PRO A 132 3.61 46.00 -13.78
C PRO A 132 2.16 46.27 -13.33
N SER A 133 1.53 47.19 -14.05
CA SER A 133 0.22 47.80 -13.82
C SER A 133 -0.97 46.88 -14.08
N LEU A 134 -1.99 47.02 -13.23
CA LEU A 134 -3.33 46.41 -13.33
C LEU A 134 -4.13 46.94 -14.54
N GLY A 135 -4.75 46.05 -15.30
CA GLY A 135 -5.80 46.34 -16.29
C GLY A 135 -7.15 45.75 -15.85
N PRO A 136 -8.29 46.25 -16.34
CA PRO A 136 -9.58 46.11 -15.66
C PRO A 136 -10.26 44.75 -15.88
N GLU A 137 -10.86 44.29 -14.79
CA GLU A 137 -11.66 43.08 -14.58
C GLU A 137 -12.99 43.11 -15.37
N ALA A 138 -13.28 42.04 -16.12
CA ALA A 138 -14.58 41.80 -16.74
C ALA A 138 -15.26 40.61 -16.04
N ALA A 139 -16.40 40.88 -15.41
CA ALA A 139 -17.20 39.90 -14.67
C ALA A 139 -17.90 38.89 -15.60
N PRO A 140 -17.91 37.58 -15.29
CA PRO A 140 -18.81 36.64 -15.94
C PRO A 140 -20.10 36.42 -15.11
N ALA A 141 -21.21 36.37 -15.84
CA ALA A 141 -22.57 36.17 -15.35
C ALA A 141 -22.81 34.77 -14.75
N GLN A 142 -23.64 34.71 -13.71
CA GLN A 142 -24.17 33.47 -13.11
C GLN A 142 -25.18 32.76 -14.03
N PRO A 143 -25.10 31.43 -14.19
CA PRO A 143 -26.27 30.62 -14.54
C PRO A 143 -26.93 30.02 -13.29
N SER A 144 -28.22 30.29 -13.15
CA SER A 144 -29.17 29.63 -12.26
C SER A 144 -29.47 28.22 -12.77
N GLY A 145 -29.37 27.20 -11.90
CA GLY A 145 -29.79 25.83 -12.18
C GLY A 145 -29.08 24.85 -11.26
N ALA A 146 -29.80 24.15 -10.39
CA ALA A 146 -29.23 23.10 -9.55
C ALA A 146 -28.72 21.96 -10.45
N PRO A 147 -27.42 21.60 -10.42
CA PRO A 147 -26.90 20.51 -11.22
C PRO A 147 -27.30 19.19 -10.56
N GLU A 148 -27.90 18.28 -11.35
CA GLU A 148 -28.00 16.88 -10.94
C GLU A 148 -26.59 16.34 -10.62
N PRO A 149 -26.44 15.51 -9.57
CA PRO A 149 -25.13 15.04 -9.14
C PRO A 149 -24.49 14.22 -10.26
N SER A 150 -23.28 14.63 -10.66
CA SER A 150 -22.50 13.92 -11.68
C SER A 150 -22.31 12.44 -11.30
N PRO A 151 -22.14 11.53 -12.27
CA PRO A 151 -21.87 10.12 -12.01
C PRO A 151 -20.68 9.89 -11.06
N ALA A 152 -19.71 10.81 -11.04
CA ALA A 152 -18.59 10.79 -10.10
C ALA A 152 -19.03 11.02 -8.64
N ILE A 153 -19.97 11.93 -8.40
CA ILE A 153 -20.56 12.17 -7.07
C ILE A 153 -21.39 10.97 -6.62
N ALA A 154 -22.09 10.29 -7.53
CA ALA A 154 -22.84 9.08 -7.23
C ALA A 154 -21.90 7.92 -6.81
N LYS A 155 -20.79 7.72 -7.53
CA LYS A 155 -19.77 6.72 -7.20
C LYS A 155 -19.05 7.03 -5.88
N ALA A 156 -18.74 8.30 -5.62
CA ALA A 156 -18.16 8.74 -4.34
C ALA A 156 -19.12 8.48 -3.17
N LYS A 157 -20.42 8.71 -3.35
CA LYS A 157 -21.45 8.36 -2.35
C LYS A 157 -21.56 6.86 -2.12
N GLU A 158 -21.41 6.03 -3.16
CA GLU A 158 -21.40 4.58 -3.02
C GLU A 158 -20.18 4.08 -2.23
N PHE A 159 -19.00 4.67 -2.47
CA PHE A 159 -17.78 4.42 -1.70
C PHE A 159 -17.96 4.77 -0.21
N VAL A 160 -18.51 5.95 0.09
CA VAL A 160 -18.84 6.37 1.46
C VAL A 160 -19.82 5.38 2.10
N ALA A 161 -20.85 4.96 1.36
CA ALA A 161 -21.83 4.00 1.84
C ALA A 161 -21.22 2.63 2.15
N ASP A 162 -20.20 2.17 1.42
CA ASP A 162 -19.50 0.90 1.73
C ASP A 162 -18.66 1.02 3.01
N ILE A 163 -18.00 2.15 3.24
CA ILE A 163 -17.23 2.38 4.48
C ILE A 163 -18.15 2.44 5.71
N PHE A 164 -19.27 3.16 5.63
CA PHE A 164 -20.24 3.22 6.73
C PHE A 164 -20.93 1.87 6.98
N ARG A 165 -21.15 1.07 5.94
CA ARG A 165 -21.70 -0.29 6.06
C ARG A 165 -20.76 -1.19 6.84
N ARG A 166 -19.47 -1.21 6.48
CA ARG A 166 -18.43 -1.98 7.19
C ARG A 166 -18.21 -1.48 8.62
N ALA A 167 -18.27 -0.17 8.85
CA ALA A 167 -18.17 0.40 10.20
C ALA A 167 -19.36 0.04 11.11
N LYS A 168 -20.54 -0.19 10.53
CA LYS A 168 -21.75 -0.62 11.26
C LYS A 168 -21.73 -2.13 11.55
N GLU A 169 -21.22 -2.94 10.62
CA GLU A 169 -21.01 -4.38 10.83
C GLU A 169 -20.02 -4.67 11.97
N ALA A 170 -19.05 -3.78 12.20
CA ALA A 170 -18.12 -3.85 13.34
C ALA A 170 -18.75 -3.52 14.72
N LYS A 171 -20.05 -3.17 14.78
CA LYS A 171 -20.79 -2.90 16.04
C LYS A 171 -21.77 -4.02 16.44
N GLY A 172 -21.74 -5.18 15.79
CA GLY A 172 -22.68 -6.28 16.05
C GLY A 172 -22.29 -7.18 17.21
N GLY A 173 -22.75 -6.87 18.43
CA GLY A 173 -22.73 -7.77 19.59
C GLY A 173 -23.10 -7.04 20.88
N THR A 174 -24.35 -7.17 21.33
CA THR A 174 -24.83 -6.71 22.64
C THR A 174 -23.96 -7.26 23.77
N PRO A 175 -23.43 -6.43 24.71
CA PRO A 175 -22.67 -6.94 25.84
C PRO A 175 -23.64 -7.47 26.90
N GLU A 176 -23.71 -8.79 27.04
CA GLU A 176 -24.23 -9.42 28.24
C GLU A 176 -23.17 -9.31 29.35
N GLU A 177 -23.59 -8.84 30.51
CA GLU A 177 -22.79 -8.40 31.64
C GLU A 177 -22.12 -9.60 32.35
N ALA A 178 -20.81 -9.80 32.14
CA ALA A 178 -20.00 -10.74 32.91
C ALA A 178 -18.89 -10.00 33.68
N ARG A 179 -19.01 -10.01 35.02
CA ARG A 179 -18.03 -9.44 35.96
C ARG A 179 -16.70 -10.21 35.94
N PRO A 180 -15.53 -9.55 36.05
CA PRO A 180 -14.26 -10.23 36.22
C PRO A 180 -14.00 -10.59 37.71
N PRO A 181 -13.36 -11.74 38.01
CA PRO A 181 -12.88 -12.05 39.36
C PRO A 181 -11.53 -11.36 39.67
N PRO A 182 -11.18 -11.18 40.96
CA PRO A 182 -10.11 -10.30 41.41
C PRO A 182 -8.70 -10.93 41.34
N CYS A 183 -7.70 -10.07 41.07
CA CYS A 183 -6.26 -10.39 41.08
C CYS A 183 -5.71 -10.65 42.49
N PRO A 184 -4.71 -11.53 42.65
CA PRO A 184 -3.80 -11.50 43.81
C PRO A 184 -2.53 -10.68 43.51
N GLY A 185 -2.07 -9.93 44.52
CA GLY A 185 -0.90 -9.05 44.50
C GLY A 185 0.48 -9.74 44.56
N PRO A 186 1.56 -8.95 44.68
CA PRO A 186 2.90 -9.34 44.28
C PRO A 186 3.65 -10.11 45.37
N SER A 187 4.50 -11.05 44.97
CA SER A 187 5.52 -11.66 45.84
C SER A 187 6.86 -11.70 45.10
N GLY A 188 7.87 -11.17 45.78
CA GLY A 188 9.19 -10.91 45.23
C GLY A 188 10.06 -12.15 45.02
N GLY A 189 11.05 -11.99 44.15
CA GLY A 189 12.13 -12.95 43.95
C GLY A 189 13.34 -12.23 43.37
N ARG A 190 14.40 -12.14 44.18
CA ARG A 190 15.75 -11.70 43.79
C ARG A 190 16.33 -12.66 42.74
N LEU A 191 17.23 -12.17 41.87
CA LEU A 191 18.45 -12.84 41.35
C LEU A 191 19.20 -11.81 40.45
N ARG A 192 20.25 -11.16 40.96
CA ARG A 192 21.70 -11.38 40.71
C ARG A 192 22.19 -11.10 39.27
N LEU A 193 22.80 -9.91 39.09
CA LEU A 193 23.82 -9.61 38.09
C LEU A 193 25.15 -10.30 38.44
N PRO A 194 26.04 -10.46 37.44
CA PRO A 194 27.48 -10.29 37.64
C PRO A 194 28.04 -9.14 36.77
N SER A 195 28.87 -8.31 37.39
CA SER A 195 29.67 -7.26 36.77
C SER A 195 31.15 -7.66 36.68
N GLU A 196 31.80 -7.18 35.61
CA GLU A 196 33.20 -6.69 35.51
C GLU A 196 34.39 -7.69 35.44
N PRO A 197 35.58 -7.30 34.89
CA PRO A 197 36.17 -5.92 34.88
C PRO A 197 36.95 -5.41 33.63
N LEU A 198 37.22 -4.09 33.63
CA LEU A 198 38.21 -3.31 32.84
C LEU A 198 39.67 -3.74 33.10
N ALA A 199 40.69 -3.57 32.24
CA ALA A 199 41.38 -2.36 31.70
C ALA A 199 42.68 -2.82 30.94
N PRO A 200 43.68 -2.00 30.51
CA PRO A 200 43.74 -0.64 29.92
C PRO A 200 44.66 -0.49 28.66
N GLY A 201 44.49 0.62 27.90
CA GLY A 201 45.56 1.55 27.45
C GLY A 201 46.39 1.30 26.17
N GLY A 202 46.47 2.31 25.27
CA GLY A 202 47.58 2.51 24.32
C GLY A 202 47.24 3.30 23.05
N GLU A 203 47.73 4.54 22.94
CA GLU A 203 47.74 5.41 21.74
C GLU A 203 48.67 4.90 20.63
N ALA A 204 48.28 5.09 19.35
CA ALA A 204 49.11 5.64 18.26
C ALA A 204 48.35 5.66 16.91
N ALA A 205 48.43 6.79 16.20
CA ALA A 205 48.21 6.92 14.74
C ALA A 205 49.52 7.46 14.11
N PRO A 206 49.69 7.61 12.78
CA PRO A 206 48.83 7.25 11.63
C PRO A 206 49.61 6.51 10.49
N ARG A 207 48.90 6.00 9.47
CA ARG A 207 49.49 5.87 8.12
C ARG A 207 48.44 5.85 7.01
N ASP A 208 48.82 6.50 5.92
CA ASP A 208 48.05 6.95 4.76
C ASP A 208 47.20 5.88 4.06
N SER A 209 45.98 6.27 3.66
CA SER A 209 45.13 5.52 2.73
C SER A 209 44.81 6.40 1.50
N PRO A 210 44.86 5.84 0.27
CA PRO A 210 44.60 6.56 -0.98
C PRO A 210 43.09 6.91 -1.15
N PRO A 211 42.72 7.81 -2.09
CA PRO A 211 41.42 8.48 -2.06
C PRO A 211 40.28 7.49 -2.27
N ALA A 212 39.25 7.62 -1.43
CA ALA A 212 38.03 6.84 -1.48
C ALA A 212 37.34 7.01 -2.84
N ALA A 213 37.16 5.90 -3.54
CA ALA A 213 36.07 5.80 -4.50
C ALA A 213 34.77 6.06 -3.71
N GLU A 214 33.94 6.98 -4.20
CA GLU A 214 32.64 7.28 -3.62
C GLU A 214 31.85 5.98 -3.47
N VAL A 215 31.72 5.54 -2.23
CA VAL A 215 30.86 4.43 -1.86
C VAL A 215 29.43 4.93 -2.05
N PRO A 216 28.61 4.30 -2.91
CA PRO A 216 27.20 4.67 -2.99
C PRO A 216 26.61 4.54 -1.58
N THR A 217 25.92 5.59 -1.13
CA THR A 217 25.20 5.57 0.14
C THR A 217 24.37 4.30 0.22
N PRO A 218 24.45 3.53 1.33
CA PRO A 218 23.74 2.26 1.44
C PRO A 218 22.25 2.50 1.23
N GLU A 219 21.63 1.64 0.42
CA GLU A 219 20.18 1.66 0.22
C GLU A 219 19.48 1.63 1.58
N PRO A 220 18.38 2.36 1.75
CA PRO A 220 17.68 2.37 3.03
C PRO A 220 17.22 0.94 3.34
N GLY A 221 17.70 0.35 4.45
CA GLY A 221 17.48 -1.06 4.79
C GLY A 221 16.02 -1.47 5.03
N TYR A 222 15.08 -0.54 4.90
CA TYR A 222 13.64 -0.74 5.02
C TYR A 222 12.91 -0.90 3.67
N VAL A 223 13.59 -0.63 2.56
CA VAL A 223 13.01 -0.82 1.22
C VAL A 223 13.30 -2.26 0.79
N ASN A 224 12.25 -3.04 0.58
CA ASN A 224 12.36 -4.37 0.00
C ASN A 224 11.77 -4.36 -1.42
N TYR A 225 12.64 -4.62 -2.40
CA TYR A 225 12.29 -4.69 -3.82
C TYR A 225 12.62 -6.08 -4.39
N THR A 226 11.64 -6.70 -5.05
CA THR A 226 11.83 -7.96 -5.78
C THR A 226 11.33 -7.83 -7.21
N LYS A 227 12.06 -8.44 -8.14
CA LYS A 227 11.73 -8.47 -9.57
C LYS A 227 11.95 -9.86 -10.13
N LEU A 228 10.87 -10.47 -10.62
CA LEU A 228 10.86 -11.81 -11.16
C LEU A 228 10.38 -11.80 -12.62
N TYR A 229 10.95 -12.69 -13.43
CA TYR A 229 10.58 -12.85 -14.83
C TYR A 229 9.97 -14.23 -15.06
N TYR A 230 8.95 -14.32 -15.91
CA TYR A 230 8.26 -15.57 -16.24
C TYR A 230 8.08 -15.72 -17.75
N VAL A 231 8.23 -16.95 -18.24
CA VAL A 231 8.03 -17.29 -19.65
C VAL A 231 7.09 -18.48 -19.81
N LEU A 232 6.43 -18.56 -20.98
CA LEU A 232 5.66 -19.75 -21.36
C LEU A 232 6.61 -20.93 -21.55
N GLY A 233 6.39 -22.00 -20.79
CA GLY A 233 7.15 -23.24 -20.96
C GLY A 233 6.67 -24.04 -22.18
N SER A 234 7.60 -24.50 -23.02
CA SER A 234 7.42 -25.75 -23.76
C SER A 234 7.27 -26.90 -22.75
N GLY A 235 6.31 -27.81 -22.92
CA GLY A 235 6.28 -29.02 -22.10
C GLY A 235 7.62 -29.76 -22.21
N GLU A 236 8.09 -30.36 -21.12
CA GLU A 236 9.37 -31.07 -20.94
C GLU A 236 10.56 -30.16 -20.59
N GLY A 237 10.84 -30.10 -19.30
CA GLY A 237 12.06 -29.56 -18.71
C GLY A 237 11.98 -29.79 -17.21
N THR A 238 12.97 -30.50 -16.65
CA THR A 238 13.15 -30.75 -15.23
C THR A 238 12.92 -29.46 -14.44
N GLU A 239 12.07 -29.51 -13.41
CA GLU A 239 11.95 -28.44 -12.42
C GLU A 239 13.38 -28.03 -12.01
N PRO A 240 13.83 -26.79 -12.25
CA PRO A 240 15.05 -26.35 -11.60
C PRO A 240 14.75 -26.37 -10.10
N GLU A 241 15.37 -27.32 -9.38
CA GLU A 241 15.53 -27.32 -7.93
C GLU A 241 16.46 -26.15 -7.55
N ASP A 242 16.08 -24.93 -7.90
CA ASP A 242 16.72 -23.72 -7.38
C ASP A 242 15.73 -23.10 -6.42
N GLU A 243 15.93 -23.38 -5.13
CA GLU A 243 15.34 -22.63 -4.03
C GLU A 243 15.53 -21.13 -4.34
N PHE A 244 14.45 -20.45 -4.70
CA PHE A 244 14.42 -19.00 -4.56
C PHE A 244 14.71 -18.73 -3.09
N GLU A 245 15.61 -17.80 -2.79
CA GLU A 245 15.70 -17.23 -1.44
C GLU A 245 14.37 -16.49 -1.19
N ASP A 246 13.38 -17.27 -0.72
CA ASP A 246 12.00 -16.86 -0.47
C ASP A 246 11.95 -15.77 0.62
N ASP A 247 13.03 -15.67 1.40
CA ASP A 247 13.22 -14.74 2.52
C ASP A 247 13.04 -13.25 2.13
N LYS A 248 13.15 -12.90 0.85
CA LYS A 248 12.94 -11.51 0.36
C LYS A 248 11.55 -11.28 -0.24
N ILE A 249 10.79 -12.32 -0.56
CA ILE A 249 9.49 -12.19 -1.22
C ILE A 249 8.43 -11.82 -0.19
N SER A 250 7.83 -10.63 -0.31
CA SER A 250 6.81 -10.18 0.63
C SER A 250 5.47 -10.89 0.44
N LEU A 251 5.07 -11.10 -0.82
CA LEU A 251 3.86 -11.84 -1.18
C LEU A 251 4.20 -13.00 -2.13
N PRO A 252 3.81 -14.24 -1.79
CA PRO A 252 4.00 -15.37 -2.70
C PRO A 252 3.05 -15.25 -3.88
N PHE A 253 3.58 -15.47 -5.08
CA PHE A 253 2.82 -15.45 -6.33
C PHE A 253 2.87 -16.80 -7.05
N VAL A 254 1.73 -17.20 -7.60
CA VAL A 254 1.62 -18.31 -8.54
C VAL A 254 1.25 -17.73 -9.90
N VAL A 255 2.10 -17.95 -10.90
CA VAL A 255 1.91 -17.43 -12.26
C VAL A 255 1.62 -18.59 -13.20
N THR A 256 0.48 -18.55 -13.87
CA THR A 256 -0.02 -19.62 -14.75
C THR A 256 -0.45 -19.10 -16.12
N ASP A 257 -0.60 -20.00 -17.08
CA ASP A 257 -1.36 -19.73 -18.30
C ASP A 257 -2.87 -19.87 -18.05
N LEU A 258 -3.72 -19.55 -19.03
CA LEU A 258 -5.17 -19.71 -18.90
C LEU A 258 -5.64 -21.17 -18.69
N ARG A 259 -4.74 -22.15 -18.84
CA ARG A 259 -5.01 -23.57 -18.60
C ARG A 259 -4.60 -23.99 -17.17
N GLY A 260 -4.01 -23.08 -16.39
CA GLY A 260 -3.51 -23.35 -15.05
C GLY A 260 -2.12 -24.00 -15.03
N ARG A 261 -1.38 -24.03 -16.14
CA ARG A 261 0.00 -24.53 -16.16
C ARG A 261 0.94 -23.43 -15.65
N ASN A 262 1.82 -23.76 -14.73
CA ASN A 262 2.80 -22.82 -14.19
C ASN A 262 3.72 -22.28 -15.31
N LEU A 263 3.96 -20.97 -15.29
CA LEU A 263 5.01 -20.38 -16.10
C LEU A 263 6.37 -20.66 -15.46
N ARG A 264 7.40 -20.78 -16.30
CA ARG A 264 8.75 -21.00 -15.81
C ARG A 264 9.35 -19.68 -15.34
N PRO A 265 9.84 -19.57 -14.10
CA PRO A 265 10.56 -18.38 -13.67
C PRO A 265 11.96 -18.34 -14.31
N MET A 266 12.49 -17.14 -14.53
CA MET A 266 13.82 -16.91 -15.12
C MET A 266 14.59 -15.85 -14.34
N ARG A 267 15.91 -16.07 -14.15
CA ARG A 267 16.81 -15.15 -13.43
C ARG A 267 17.49 -14.12 -14.34
N GLU A 268 17.77 -14.43 -15.61
CA GLU A 268 18.65 -13.60 -16.45
C GLU A 268 18.01 -13.07 -17.75
N ARG A 269 18.25 -11.78 -18.00
CA ARG A 269 17.83 -11.03 -19.21
C ARG A 269 18.47 -11.55 -20.50
N ALA A 270 19.66 -12.14 -20.42
CA ALA A 270 20.47 -12.53 -21.58
C ALA A 270 19.89 -13.71 -22.39
N ALA A 271 18.95 -14.47 -21.83
CA ALA A 271 18.32 -15.64 -22.46
C ALA A 271 16.94 -15.35 -23.08
N MET A 272 16.48 -14.09 -23.09
CA MET A 272 15.11 -13.73 -23.51
C MET A 272 14.92 -13.78 -25.04
N GLN A 273 14.63 -14.96 -25.59
CA GLN A 273 14.15 -15.13 -26.97
C GLN A 273 12.62 -15.22 -26.99
N GLY A 274 11.91 -14.10 -26.90
CA GLY A 274 10.44 -14.06 -27.05
C GLY A 274 9.72 -13.11 -26.09
N GLN A 275 8.44 -13.40 -25.84
CA GLN A 275 7.65 -12.66 -24.83
C GLN A 275 7.95 -13.17 -23.42
N TYR A 276 8.01 -12.23 -22.48
CA TYR A 276 8.17 -12.54 -21.06
C TYR A 276 7.28 -11.63 -20.21
N LEU A 277 6.91 -12.12 -19.04
CA LEU A 277 6.15 -11.42 -18.01
C LEU A 277 7.13 -10.96 -16.93
N THR A 278 6.96 -9.75 -16.44
CA THR A 278 7.69 -9.20 -15.31
C THR A 278 6.72 -8.98 -14.16
N VAL A 279 7.11 -9.44 -12.97
CA VAL A 279 6.38 -9.23 -11.71
C VAL A 279 7.33 -8.49 -10.77
N GLU A 280 6.92 -7.31 -10.33
CA GLU A 280 7.70 -6.46 -9.43
C GLU A 280 6.93 -6.29 -8.11
N GLN A 281 7.63 -6.36 -6.98
CA GLN A 281 7.09 -6.00 -5.67
C GLN A 281 7.98 -4.97 -5.01
N LEU A 282 7.38 -3.89 -4.54
CA LEU A 282 8.03 -2.92 -3.67
C LEU A 282 7.24 -2.85 -2.36
N THR A 283 7.92 -3.06 -1.23
CA THR A 283 7.27 -3.20 0.07
C THR A 283 7.70 -2.07 1.00
N LEU A 284 6.71 -1.46 1.66
CA LEU A 284 6.90 -0.48 2.73
C LEU A 284 6.44 -1.07 4.07
N ASP A 285 7.38 -1.30 4.99
CA ASP A 285 7.10 -1.82 6.33
C ASP A 285 6.53 -0.73 7.24
N PHE A 286 5.35 -0.98 7.83
CA PHE A 286 4.65 0.04 8.62
C PHE A 286 5.33 0.32 9.95
N GLU A 287 5.86 -0.71 10.64
CA GLU A 287 6.50 -0.52 11.94
C GLU A 287 7.79 0.28 11.82
N TYR A 288 8.56 0.03 10.77
CA TYR A 288 9.73 0.83 10.45
C TYR A 288 9.33 2.30 10.23
N VAL A 289 8.35 2.57 9.36
CA VAL A 289 7.87 3.94 9.08
C VAL A 289 7.40 4.62 10.37
N ILE A 290 6.58 3.96 11.17
CA ILE A 290 6.06 4.52 12.43
C ILE A 290 7.22 4.88 13.37
N ASN A 291 8.19 3.98 13.55
CA ASN A 291 9.32 4.22 14.45
C ASN A 291 10.22 5.36 13.97
N GLU A 292 10.51 5.45 12.67
CA GLU A 292 11.31 6.54 12.11
C GLU A 292 10.61 7.89 12.26
N VAL A 293 9.32 7.97 11.91
CA VAL A 293 8.53 9.21 12.02
C VAL A 293 8.46 9.68 13.47
N ILE A 294 8.24 8.77 14.43
CA ILE A 294 8.21 9.12 15.86
C ILE A 294 9.58 9.60 16.34
N ARG A 295 10.67 8.96 15.89
CA ARG A 295 12.02 9.31 16.32
C ARG A 295 12.49 10.66 15.77
N HIS A 296 12.15 10.96 14.52
CA HIS A 296 12.72 12.09 13.79
C HIS A 296 11.80 13.31 13.69
N ASP A 297 10.48 13.11 13.61
CA ASP A 297 9.54 14.19 13.27
C ASP A 297 8.49 14.49 14.34
N ALA A 298 8.20 13.55 15.25
CA ALA A 298 7.19 13.75 16.29
C ALA A 298 7.70 14.63 17.44
N THR A 299 7.06 15.78 17.66
CA THR A 299 7.36 16.70 18.78
C THR A 299 7.22 16.03 20.15
N TRP A 300 6.29 15.07 20.26
CA TRP A 300 6.04 14.25 21.44
C TRP A 300 6.85 12.95 21.47
N GLY A 301 7.80 12.73 20.56
CA GLY A 301 8.59 11.49 20.49
C GLY A 301 9.36 11.16 21.78
N HIS A 302 9.70 12.16 22.58
CA HIS A 302 10.33 11.96 23.90
C HIS A 302 9.39 11.42 24.99
N GLN A 303 8.07 11.53 24.79
CA GLN A 303 7.05 10.96 25.68
C GLN A 303 6.68 9.52 25.30
N PHE A 304 6.98 9.11 24.06
CA PHE A 304 6.60 7.82 23.50
C PHE A 304 7.23 6.64 24.24
N CYS A 305 6.45 5.59 24.45
CA CYS A 305 6.90 4.33 25.05
C CYS A 305 6.87 3.19 24.03
N SER A 306 5.69 2.93 23.47
CA SER A 306 5.44 1.89 22.47
C SER A 306 4.10 2.16 21.78
N PHE A 307 3.87 1.57 20.60
CA PHE A 307 2.54 1.49 20.01
C PHE A 307 1.96 0.08 20.18
N SER A 308 0.63 -0.01 20.21
CA SER A 308 -0.09 -1.27 20.42
C SER A 308 -0.72 -1.80 19.14
N ASP A 309 -1.20 -0.92 18.28
CA ASP A 309 -1.98 -1.28 17.10
C ASP A 309 -2.05 -0.08 16.12
N TYR A 310 -2.26 -0.34 14.83
CA TYR A 310 -2.27 0.67 13.77
C TYR A 310 -3.22 0.32 12.61
N ASP A 311 -3.74 1.35 11.94
CA ASP A 311 -4.65 1.22 10.78
C ASP A 311 -4.24 2.18 9.66
N ILE A 312 -3.90 1.62 8.49
CA ILE A 312 -3.38 2.39 7.34
C ILE A 312 -4.47 2.59 6.31
N VAL A 313 -4.67 3.84 5.91
CA VAL A 313 -5.64 4.25 4.89
C VAL A 313 -4.91 5.06 3.82
N ILE A 314 -5.09 4.69 2.55
CA ILE A 314 -4.58 5.47 1.41
C ILE A 314 -5.45 6.72 1.25
N LEU A 315 -4.82 7.89 1.21
CA LEU A 315 -5.52 9.17 1.02
C LEU A 315 -5.46 9.65 -0.43
N GLU A 316 -4.35 9.42 -1.13
CA GLU A 316 -4.17 9.80 -2.52
C GLU A 316 -3.10 8.94 -3.20
N VAL A 317 -3.22 8.74 -4.51
CA VAL A 317 -2.17 8.15 -5.36
C VAL A 317 -2.01 9.06 -6.57
N CYS A 318 -0.82 9.65 -6.74
CA CYS A 318 -0.48 10.43 -7.93
C CYS A 318 0.29 9.53 -8.91
N PRO A 319 -0.37 8.98 -9.94
CA PRO A 319 0.27 8.04 -10.87
C PRO A 319 1.32 8.71 -11.77
N GLU A 320 1.28 10.03 -11.94
CA GLU A 320 2.26 10.79 -12.72
C GLU A 320 3.59 10.98 -11.99
N THR A 321 3.55 11.26 -10.67
CA THR A 321 4.77 11.42 -9.85
C THR A 321 5.16 10.16 -9.11
N ASN A 322 4.35 9.09 -9.22
CA ASN A 322 4.52 7.83 -8.50
C ASN A 322 4.54 7.99 -6.97
N GLN A 323 3.78 8.94 -6.44
CA GLN A 323 3.64 9.14 -5.00
C GLN A 323 2.34 8.55 -4.46
N VAL A 324 2.45 7.87 -3.32
CA VAL A 324 1.34 7.31 -2.56
C VAL A 324 1.26 8.02 -1.21
N LEU A 325 0.20 8.77 -0.98
CA LEU A 325 -0.06 9.42 0.30
C LEU A 325 -0.90 8.48 1.19
N ILE A 326 -0.35 8.10 2.33
CA ILE A 326 -1.03 7.27 3.33
C ILE A 326 -1.23 8.03 4.64
N ASN A 327 -2.27 7.65 5.37
CA ASN A 327 -2.49 8.02 6.76
C ASN A 327 -2.37 6.77 7.62
N ILE A 328 -1.68 6.90 8.74
CA ILE A 328 -1.42 5.82 9.70
C ILE A 328 -2.08 6.24 11.01
N GLY A 329 -3.24 5.66 11.32
CA GLY A 329 -3.87 5.80 12.63
C GLY A 329 -3.12 4.92 13.62
N LEU A 330 -2.78 5.46 14.79
CA LEU A 330 -1.88 4.80 15.74
C LEU A 330 -2.47 4.82 17.15
N LEU A 331 -2.56 3.65 17.78
CA LEU A 331 -2.80 3.51 19.21
C LEU A 331 -1.46 3.30 19.92
N LEU A 332 -1.15 4.15 20.89
CA LEU A 332 0.16 4.15 21.55
C LEU A 332 0.11 4.48 23.04
N LEU A 333 1.19 4.13 23.73
CA LEU A 333 1.47 4.51 25.12
C LEU A 333 2.49 5.64 25.14
N ALA A 334 2.18 6.69 25.89
CA ALA A 334 3.09 7.81 26.11
C ALA A 334 2.94 8.36 27.53
N PHE A 335 4.01 8.97 28.05
CA PHE A 335 3.92 9.77 29.27
C PHE A 335 3.14 11.06 29.00
N PRO A 336 2.30 11.51 29.94
CA PRO A 336 1.67 12.83 29.83
C PRO A 336 2.68 13.97 29.79
N ALA A 337 2.26 15.12 29.28
CA ALA A 337 3.10 16.31 29.24
C ALA A 337 3.56 16.71 30.65
N PRO A 338 4.79 17.27 30.82
CA PRO A 338 5.34 17.63 32.13
C PRO A 338 4.49 18.63 32.93
N SER A 339 3.61 19.36 32.26
CA SER A 339 2.69 20.34 32.86
C SER A 339 1.42 19.74 33.46
N GLU A 340 1.11 18.47 33.21
CA GLU A 340 -0.03 17.81 33.86
C GLU A 340 0.34 17.41 35.30
N GLU A 341 -0.16 18.17 36.29
CA GLU A 341 -0.01 17.84 37.71
C GLU A 341 -0.76 16.53 38.04
N GLY A 342 -0.01 15.43 38.23
CA GLY A 342 -0.59 14.12 38.51
C GLY A 342 0.36 12.96 38.22
N GLN A 343 -0.08 11.72 38.47
CA GLN A 343 0.71 10.50 38.31
C GLN A 343 1.44 10.45 36.95
N LEU A 344 2.78 10.34 37.01
CA LEU A 344 3.72 10.08 35.91
C LEU A 344 3.57 8.66 35.33
N ARG A 345 2.35 8.25 35.01
CA ARG A 345 2.07 6.93 34.43
C ARG A 345 1.78 7.09 32.94
N PRO A 346 2.35 6.23 32.09
CA PRO A 346 1.98 6.19 30.68
C PRO A 346 0.47 5.99 30.54
N LYS A 347 -0.14 6.76 29.64
CA LYS A 347 -1.55 6.62 29.26
C LYS A 347 -1.64 6.18 27.81
N THR A 348 -2.80 5.66 27.41
CA THR A 348 -3.09 5.30 26.02
C THR A 348 -3.58 6.51 25.25
N TYR A 349 -2.98 6.75 24.10
CA TYR A 349 -3.29 7.83 23.18
C TYR A 349 -3.60 7.28 21.79
N HIS A 350 -4.35 8.06 21.03
CA HIS A 350 -4.53 7.91 19.60
C HIS A 350 -3.92 9.12 18.89
N THR A 351 -3.27 8.88 17.75
CA THR A 351 -2.78 9.92 16.84
C THR A 351 -2.83 9.44 15.40
N SER A 352 -2.46 10.31 14.45
CA SER A 352 -2.35 9.98 13.03
C SER A 352 -1.07 10.52 12.41
N LEU A 353 -0.36 9.71 11.64
CA LEU A 353 0.83 10.10 10.89
C LEU A 353 0.51 10.08 9.39
N LYS A 354 0.84 11.14 8.65
CA LYS A 354 0.72 11.17 7.19
C LYS A 354 2.08 11.09 6.55
N VAL A 355 2.21 10.19 5.59
CA VAL A 355 3.48 9.87 4.93
C VAL A 355 3.24 9.77 3.42
N ALA A 356 4.15 10.35 2.64
CA ALA A 356 4.20 10.20 1.19
C ALA A 356 5.29 9.19 0.83
N TRP A 357 4.93 8.14 0.11
CA TRP A 357 5.84 7.09 -0.34
C TRP A 357 6.06 7.21 -1.85
N ASP A 358 7.32 7.29 -2.26
CA ASP A 358 7.73 7.39 -3.67
C ASP A 358 8.02 5.99 -4.22
N LEU A 359 7.24 5.54 -5.21
CA LEU A 359 7.39 4.23 -5.82
C LEU A 359 8.60 4.15 -6.77
N ASN A 360 9.22 5.28 -7.16
CA ASN A 360 10.47 5.28 -7.92
C ASN A 360 11.67 5.08 -7.01
N THR A 361 11.70 5.70 -5.84
CA THR A 361 12.90 5.66 -4.97
C THR A 361 12.74 4.71 -3.79
N GLY A 362 11.52 4.23 -3.51
CA GLY A 362 11.20 3.46 -2.31
C GLY A 362 11.20 4.29 -1.02
N ILE A 363 11.67 5.55 -1.06
CA ILE A 363 11.79 6.44 0.08
C ILE A 363 10.41 6.95 0.48
N PHE A 364 10.19 7.11 1.78
CA PHE A 364 9.02 7.81 2.30
C PHE A 364 9.43 9.14 2.95
N VAL A 365 8.52 10.10 2.95
CA VAL A 365 8.70 11.42 3.57
C VAL A 365 7.50 11.72 4.45
N THR A 366 7.77 12.19 5.67
CA THR A 366 6.74 12.64 6.60
C THR A 366 6.06 13.91 6.08
N VAL A 367 4.73 13.87 5.97
CA VAL A 367 3.92 15.01 5.51
C VAL A 367 3.27 15.73 6.70
N SER A 368 2.83 14.99 7.72
CA SER A 368 2.19 15.56 8.90
C SER A 368 2.21 14.58 10.06
N VAL A 369 2.51 15.07 11.25
CA VAL A 369 2.37 14.34 12.52
C VAL A 369 1.24 14.98 13.32
N GLY A 370 0.27 14.16 13.78
CA GLY A 370 -0.82 14.61 14.62
C GLY A 370 -0.44 14.75 16.10
N ASP A 371 -1.24 15.50 16.84
CA ASP A 371 -1.14 15.57 18.30
C ASP A 371 -1.61 14.25 18.97
N LEU A 372 -1.26 14.08 20.24
CA LEU A 372 -1.72 12.95 21.05
C LEU A 372 -3.11 13.24 21.63
N THR A 373 -4.07 12.35 21.37
CA THR A 373 -5.43 12.42 21.93
C THR A 373 -5.67 11.27 22.90
N GLU A 374 -5.93 11.56 24.18
CA GLU A 374 -6.07 10.52 25.21
C GLU A 374 -7.33 9.66 24.97
N VAL A 375 -7.16 8.34 25.01
CA VAL A 375 -8.25 7.37 24.82
C VAL A 375 -8.90 7.08 26.18
N LYS A 376 -10.03 7.75 26.47
CA LYS A 376 -10.73 7.65 27.76
C LYS A 376 -11.94 6.73 27.69
N GLY A 377 -11.75 5.45 28.01
CA GLY A 377 -12.83 4.45 28.09
C GLY A 377 -13.50 4.11 26.75
N GLN A 378 -12.95 4.59 25.64
CA GLN A 378 -13.37 4.23 24.29
C GLN A 378 -12.91 2.82 23.95
N THR A 379 -13.74 2.06 23.22
CA THR A 379 -13.31 0.76 22.67
C THR A 379 -12.40 0.98 21.46
N SER A 380 -11.48 0.04 21.18
CA SER A 380 -10.61 0.07 20.00
C SER A 380 -11.41 0.28 18.71
N GLY A 381 -12.52 -0.44 18.54
CA GLY A 381 -13.41 -0.28 17.38
C GLY A 381 -14.01 1.13 17.23
N SER A 382 -14.28 1.83 18.33
CA SER A 382 -14.77 3.21 18.28
C SER A 382 -13.67 4.19 17.86
N VAL A 383 -12.43 3.97 18.30
CA VAL A 383 -11.25 4.75 17.88
C VAL A 383 -11.03 4.57 16.38
N TRP A 384 -10.95 3.33 15.90
CA TRP A 384 -10.75 3.03 14.48
C TRP A 384 -11.89 3.51 13.59
N SER A 385 -13.13 3.40 14.04
CA SER A 385 -14.28 3.96 13.30
C SER A 385 -14.20 5.49 13.19
N SER A 386 -13.79 6.19 14.25
CA SER A 386 -13.64 7.65 14.23
C SER A 386 -12.48 8.07 13.33
N TYR A 387 -11.35 7.36 13.41
CA TYR A 387 -10.19 7.55 12.55
C TYR A 387 -10.54 7.40 11.07
N ARG A 388 -11.19 6.29 10.68
CA ARG A 388 -11.61 6.05 9.29
C ARG A 388 -12.60 7.10 8.79
N LYS A 389 -13.52 7.55 9.65
CA LYS A 389 -14.43 8.64 9.31
C LYS A 389 -13.66 9.93 8.98
N SER A 390 -12.64 10.28 9.76
CA SER A 390 -11.80 11.44 9.47
C SER A 390 -11.04 11.32 8.13
N CYS A 391 -10.61 10.11 7.77
CA CYS A 391 -9.98 9.84 6.47
C CYS A 391 -10.97 10.04 5.32
N VAL A 392 -12.21 9.54 5.46
CA VAL A 392 -13.27 9.78 4.48
C VAL A 392 -13.58 11.26 4.33
N ASP A 393 -13.74 11.97 5.45
CA ASP A 393 -14.01 13.41 5.44
C ASP A 393 -12.88 14.18 4.73
N MET A 394 -11.63 13.76 4.90
CA MET A 394 -10.47 14.30 4.19
C MET A 394 -10.54 14.02 2.68
N VAL A 395 -10.69 12.75 2.27
CA VAL A 395 -10.78 12.38 0.85
C VAL A 395 -11.94 13.12 0.16
N MET A 396 -13.11 13.19 0.80
CA MET A 396 -14.28 13.87 0.26
C MET A 396 -14.08 15.39 0.15
N LYS A 397 -13.36 16.00 1.11
CA LYS A 397 -13.04 17.43 1.09
C LYS A 397 -12.14 17.80 -0.08
N TRP A 398 -11.22 16.91 -0.46
CA TRP A 398 -10.21 17.16 -1.49
C TRP A 398 -10.52 16.47 -2.83
N LEU A 399 -11.70 15.88 -2.97
CA LEU A 399 -12.08 15.13 -4.17
C LEU A 399 -12.23 16.05 -5.38
N VAL A 400 -11.44 15.78 -6.42
CA VAL A 400 -11.56 16.43 -7.74
C VAL A 400 -12.14 15.42 -8.74
N PRO A 401 -13.18 15.75 -9.51
CA PRO A 401 -13.72 14.85 -10.53
C PRO A 401 -12.68 14.46 -11.59
N GLU A 402 -12.61 13.16 -11.89
CA GLU A 402 -11.70 12.60 -12.89
C GLU A 402 -12.42 12.40 -14.25
N SER A 403 -11.65 12.32 -15.33
CA SER A 403 -12.17 12.02 -16.68
C SER A 403 -12.75 10.60 -16.77
N SER A 404 -13.75 10.39 -17.64
CA SER A 404 -14.36 9.07 -17.85
C SER A 404 -13.40 7.99 -18.34
N GLY A 405 -12.26 8.34 -18.95
CA GLY A 405 -11.27 7.36 -19.39
C GLY A 405 -10.29 6.88 -18.31
N ARG A 406 -10.28 7.50 -17.12
CA ARG A 406 -9.29 7.23 -16.07
C ARG A 406 -9.85 6.61 -14.79
N TYR A 407 -11.17 6.40 -14.70
CA TYR A 407 -11.75 5.80 -13.50
C TYR A 407 -11.44 4.31 -13.42
N VAL A 408 -11.18 3.83 -12.19
CA VAL A 408 -11.09 2.39 -11.92
C VAL A 408 -12.49 1.77 -12.00
N ASN A 409 -12.72 0.89 -12.97
CA ASN A 409 -13.99 0.20 -13.12
C ASN A 409 -14.14 -0.94 -12.10
N ARG A 410 -15.06 -0.78 -11.14
CA ARG A 410 -15.36 -1.77 -10.10
C ARG A 410 -16.69 -2.44 -10.39
N MET A 411 -16.70 -3.76 -10.52
CA MET A 411 -17.90 -4.56 -10.74
C MET A 411 -18.16 -5.46 -9.52
N THR A 412 -19.37 -5.44 -8.96
CA THR A 412 -19.77 -6.35 -7.86
C THR A 412 -21.25 -6.70 -7.96
N ASN A 413 -21.62 -7.96 -7.74
CA ASN A 413 -23.01 -8.39 -7.58
C ASN A 413 -23.11 -9.33 -6.37
N GLU A 414 -23.77 -8.88 -5.31
CA GLU A 414 -23.76 -9.54 -4.00
C GLU A 414 -24.96 -10.48 -3.80
N ALA A 415 -25.57 -10.99 -4.87
CA ALA A 415 -26.77 -11.84 -4.82
C ALA A 415 -26.64 -13.03 -3.86
N LEU A 416 -25.49 -13.72 -3.86
CA LEU A 416 -25.23 -14.87 -2.99
C LEU A 416 -24.82 -14.48 -1.56
N HIS A 417 -24.30 -13.26 -1.35
CA HIS A 417 -23.82 -12.81 -0.04
C HIS A 417 -24.89 -12.06 0.76
N LYS A 418 -25.73 -11.27 0.09
CA LYS A 418 -26.75 -10.41 0.71
C LYS A 418 -28.19 -10.77 0.30
N GLY A 419 -28.36 -11.79 -0.54
CA GLY A 419 -29.66 -12.22 -1.04
C GLY A 419 -30.32 -11.26 -2.05
N CYS A 420 -29.61 -10.21 -2.48
CA CYS A 420 -30.13 -9.19 -3.39
C CYS A 420 -29.22 -9.04 -4.60
N SER A 421 -29.76 -9.28 -5.81
CA SER A 421 -29.03 -9.06 -7.07
C SER A 421 -29.11 -7.60 -7.52
N LEU A 422 -28.16 -7.20 -8.36
CA LEU A 422 -28.29 -6.00 -9.17
C LEU A 422 -29.53 -6.06 -10.06
N LYS A 423 -30.09 -4.88 -10.38
CA LYS A 423 -31.22 -4.73 -11.30
C LYS A 423 -30.79 -4.47 -12.75
N VAL A 424 -29.67 -3.78 -12.92
CA VAL A 424 -29.18 -3.30 -14.22
C VAL A 424 -27.65 -3.38 -14.25
N LEU A 425 -27.10 -3.81 -15.39
CA LEU A 425 -25.72 -3.58 -15.78
C LEU A 425 -25.71 -2.48 -16.85
N ALA A 426 -25.05 -1.36 -16.59
CA ALA A 426 -25.08 -0.19 -17.45
C ALA A 426 -23.72 0.10 -18.08
N ASP A 427 -23.73 0.33 -19.39
CA ASP A 427 -22.65 0.99 -20.13
C ASP A 427 -23.03 2.47 -20.28
N SER A 428 -22.39 3.33 -19.50
CA SER A 428 -22.68 4.76 -19.48
C SER A 428 -22.20 5.50 -20.72
N GLU A 429 -21.18 5.00 -21.41
CA GLU A 429 -20.64 5.67 -22.60
C GLU A 429 -21.50 5.40 -23.83
N ARG A 430 -22.02 4.18 -23.95
CA ARG A 430 -22.90 3.77 -25.05
C ARG A 430 -24.39 3.83 -24.70
N TYR A 431 -24.74 4.35 -23.53
CA TYR A 431 -26.12 4.43 -23.03
C TYR A 431 -26.90 3.11 -23.18
N THR A 432 -26.21 1.98 -22.96
CA THR A 432 -26.77 0.62 -23.14
C THR A 432 -26.96 -0.05 -21.80
N TRP A 433 -28.14 -0.60 -21.54
CA TRP A 433 -28.46 -1.27 -20.28
C TRP A 433 -28.84 -2.74 -20.50
N ILE A 434 -28.36 -3.62 -19.62
CA ILE A 434 -28.79 -5.01 -19.50
C ILE A 434 -29.64 -5.11 -18.24
N VAL A 435 -30.90 -5.52 -18.37
CA VAL A 435 -31.84 -5.74 -17.24
C VAL A 435 -31.70 -7.19 -16.76
N LEU A 436 -31.57 -7.39 -15.44
CA LEU A 436 -31.32 -8.69 -14.79
C LEU A 436 -32.56 -9.31 -14.15
#